data_AF-A0A7M3LUA6-F1
#
_entry.id   AF-A0A7M3LUA6-F1
#
_cell.length_a   1.000
_cell.length_b   1.000
_cell.length_c   1.000
_cell.angle_alpha   90.00
_cell.angle_beta   90.00
_cell.angle_gamma   90.00
#
_symmetry.space_group_name_H-M   'P 1'
#
loop_
_entity.id
_entity.type
_entity.pdbx_description
1 polymer ?
#
loop_
_entity_poly.entity_id
_entity_poly.type
_entity_poly.pdbx_seq_one_letter_code
_entity_poly.pdbx_strand_id
1 'polypeptide(L)'
;MAYEPYIQLKFPPPYTSPNTGRVRVGFLAAQWDAAKYLNNSGGGGSAKKKGSVAFPVSTYLVYSSKPRAPEKAVADHIKLAYNRPGKTKPVNQSKKVPGFDNDHKLHRLYHDTKRRKANRDAAIAVCEQYWGKGYPQGKKYQCDECPFAVTYEGSAQAKYDKKAKKKNFSAMPLAARDNEKAGSILAQFLTKNRVLDGRIGDEEIDSFKVWID
;
A
#
# COMPACT_ATOMS: atom_id res chain seq x y z
N MET A 1 5.65 -2.52 27.34
CA MET A 1 6.68 -1.48 27.53
C MET A 1 7.27 -1.17 26.16
N ALA A 2 6.96 0.01 25.62
CA ALA A 2 7.69 0.53 24.47
C ALA A 2 8.93 1.24 25.02
N TYR A 3 10.11 0.82 24.57
CA TYR A 3 11.36 1.51 24.87
C TYR A 3 11.45 2.73 23.95
N GLU A 4 11.33 3.93 24.51
CA GLU A 4 11.71 5.17 23.85
C GLU A 4 13.17 5.48 24.22
N PRO A 5 14.13 5.32 23.30
CA PRO A 5 15.50 5.75 23.56
C PRO A 5 15.55 7.29 23.63
N TYR A 6 16.12 7.81 24.71
CA TYR A 6 16.63 9.17 24.77
C TYR A 6 18.15 9.14 24.62
N ILE A 7 18.72 10.12 23.92
CA ILE A 7 20.16 10.36 23.88
C ILE A 7 20.45 11.75 24.43
N GLN A 8 21.52 11.87 25.23
CA GLN A 8 22.08 13.17 25.56
C GLN A 8 23.00 13.62 24.43
N LEU A 9 22.68 14.75 23.79
CA LEU A 9 23.57 15.39 22.83
C LEU A 9 24.51 16.36 23.54
N LYS A 10 25.81 16.26 23.26
CA LYS A 10 26.80 17.27 23.61
C LYS A 10 27.23 17.97 22.33
N PHE A 11 26.85 19.23 22.16
CA PHE A 11 27.24 20.02 20.99
C PHE A 11 28.73 20.42 21.09
N PRO A 12 29.52 20.29 20.02
CA PRO A 12 30.89 20.79 20.00
C PRO A 12 30.89 22.34 19.94
N PRO A 13 31.86 23.02 20.57
CA PRO A 13 32.06 24.45 20.37
C PRO A 13 32.21 24.77 18.87
N PRO A 14 31.60 25.86 18.33
CA PRO A 14 30.87 26.93 19.02
C PRO A 14 29.34 26.78 19.05
N TYR A 15 28.79 25.58 18.79
CA TYR A 15 27.34 25.40 18.68
C TYR A 15 26.65 25.34 20.05
N THR A 16 25.72 26.25 20.31
CA THR A 16 24.85 26.23 21.50
C THR A 16 23.48 25.64 21.17
N SER A 17 22.96 24.77 22.05
CA SER A 17 21.58 24.28 21.97
C SER A 17 20.60 25.45 21.93
N PRO A 18 19.55 25.46 21.06
CA PRO A 18 18.47 26.42 21.18
C PRO A 18 17.80 26.18 22.55
N ASN A 19 17.85 27.16 23.44
CA ASN A 19 17.40 27.12 24.83
C ASN A 19 15.87 26.99 24.98
N THR A 20 15.25 25.98 24.39
CA THR A 20 13.81 25.68 24.56
C THR A 20 13.56 24.44 25.43
N GLY A 21 14.61 23.83 26.01
CA GLY A 21 14.49 22.67 26.89
C GLY A 21 13.99 21.38 26.23
N ARG A 22 13.65 21.41 24.93
CA ARG A 22 13.30 20.26 24.10
C ARG A 22 13.81 20.49 22.69
N VAL A 23 14.98 19.93 22.38
CA VAL A 23 15.42 19.81 20.99
C VAL A 23 14.75 18.55 20.44
N ARG A 24 13.72 18.72 19.60
CA ARG A 24 13.25 17.61 18.76
C ARG A 24 14.34 17.39 17.70
N VAL A 25 15.32 16.57 18.04
CA VAL A 25 16.18 15.97 17.02
C VAL A 25 15.24 15.08 16.24
N GLY A 26 14.99 15.40 14.96
CA GLY A 26 14.26 14.51 14.08
C GLY A 26 15.08 13.24 13.91
N PHE A 27 14.96 12.29 14.84
CA PHE A 27 15.38 10.94 14.61
C PHE A 27 14.41 10.39 13.56
N LEU A 28 14.89 10.19 12.35
CA LEU A 28 14.35 9.09 11.55
C LEU A 28 14.71 7.84 12.34
N ALA A 29 13.85 7.46 13.29
CA ALA A 29 13.98 6.24 14.06
C ALA A 29 13.84 5.07 13.09
N ALA A 30 14.95 4.74 12.46
CA ALA A 30 15.16 3.57 11.65
C ALA A 30 14.74 2.36 12.49
N GLN A 31 13.63 1.72 12.13
CA GLN A 31 13.23 0.46 12.74
C GLN A 31 14.01 -0.64 12.03
N TRP A 32 14.83 -1.37 12.78
CA TRP A 32 15.37 -2.64 12.29
C TRP A 32 14.29 -3.69 12.42
N ASP A 33 13.85 -4.22 11.28
CA ASP A 33 12.92 -5.34 11.23
C ASP A 33 13.49 -6.47 10.35
N ALA A 34 13.03 -7.68 10.60
CA ALA A 34 13.36 -8.86 9.82
C ALA A 34 12.10 -9.58 9.36
N ALA A 35 11.84 -9.57 8.06
CA ALA A 35 10.74 -10.31 7.46
C ALA A 35 11.18 -11.09 6.22
N LYS A 36 10.57 -12.27 6.00
CA LYS A 36 10.93 -13.16 4.86
C LYS A 36 10.77 -12.50 3.49
N TYR A 37 9.97 -11.43 3.41
CA TYR A 37 9.66 -10.70 2.18
C TYR A 37 10.51 -9.44 1.95
N LEU A 38 11.40 -9.09 2.88
CA LEU A 38 12.36 -8.00 2.70
C LEU A 38 13.61 -8.57 2.02
N ASN A 39 13.83 -8.23 0.75
CA ASN A 39 15.04 -8.64 0.03
C ASN A 39 16.22 -7.75 0.45
N ASN A 40 17.29 -8.36 0.94
CA ASN A 40 18.59 -7.71 1.09
C ASN A 40 19.40 -8.00 -0.19
N SER A 41 19.80 -6.97 -0.94
CA SER A 41 20.55 -7.13 -2.21
C SER A 41 21.99 -7.66 -2.01
N GLY A 42 22.44 -7.87 -0.77
CA GLY A 42 23.76 -8.41 -0.40
C GLY A 42 23.88 -9.95 -0.30
N GLY A 43 23.21 -10.69 -1.18
CA GLY A 43 23.29 -12.16 -1.25
C GLY A 43 22.25 -12.86 -0.37
N GLY A 44 21.18 -13.29 -1.04
CA GLY A 44 20.06 -14.04 -0.49
C GLY A 44 20.47 -15.41 0.07
N GLY A 45 19.64 -15.89 1.01
CA GLY A 45 19.66 -17.29 1.49
C GLY A 45 19.91 -17.45 2.99
N SER A 46 20.72 -16.59 3.62
CA SER A 46 21.02 -16.73 5.06
C SER A 46 19.99 -16.02 5.95
N ALA A 47 19.44 -16.73 6.94
CA ALA A 47 18.55 -16.14 7.95
C ALA A 47 19.19 -14.99 8.74
N LYS A 48 20.52 -14.97 8.85
CA LYS A 48 21.30 -13.91 9.50
C LYS A 48 21.34 -12.59 8.71
N LYS A 49 20.90 -12.59 7.45
CA LYS A 49 20.88 -11.40 6.56
C LYS A 49 19.46 -10.84 6.33
N LYS A 50 18.46 -11.33 7.08
CA LYS A 50 17.04 -10.97 6.92
C LYS A 50 16.64 -9.65 7.58
N GLY A 51 17.55 -8.99 8.28
CA GLY A 51 17.33 -7.69 8.91
C GLY A 51 17.48 -6.55 7.92
N SER A 52 16.67 -5.52 8.09
CA SER A 52 16.64 -4.35 7.23
C SER A 52 16.10 -3.14 7.99
N VAL A 53 16.64 -1.95 7.69
CA VAL A 53 16.13 -0.68 8.22
C VAL A 53 14.90 -0.25 7.44
N ALA A 54 13.76 -0.11 8.11
CA ALA A 54 12.58 0.61 7.65
C ALA A 54 12.57 2.00 8.27
N PHE A 55 12.13 2.99 7.51
CA PHE A 55 11.98 4.37 7.99
C PHE A 55 10.48 4.66 8.14
N PRO A 56 10.03 5.33 9.22
CA PRO A 56 8.63 5.68 9.44
C PRO A 56 8.21 6.87 8.55
N VAL A 57 8.51 6.79 7.25
CA VAL A 57 8.15 7.80 6.26
C VAL A 57 7.09 7.23 5.34
N SER A 58 5.94 7.89 5.29
CA SER A 58 4.88 7.51 4.36
C SER A 58 5.36 7.76 2.93
N THR A 59 5.66 6.67 2.23
CA THR A 59 6.19 6.67 0.86
C THR A 59 5.05 6.65 -0.17
N TYR A 60 5.35 7.11 -1.38
CA TYR A 60 4.41 7.12 -2.50
C TYR A 60 4.71 5.99 -3.47
N LEU A 61 3.75 5.09 -3.66
CA LEU A 61 3.67 4.25 -4.84
C LEU A 61 3.32 5.13 -6.03
N VAL A 62 4.25 5.22 -6.99
CA VAL A 62 4.09 6.05 -8.18
C VAL A 62 3.63 5.20 -9.35
N TYR A 63 2.53 5.62 -9.98
CA TYR A 63 2.08 5.11 -11.28
C TYR A 63 1.96 6.25 -12.28
N SER A 64 2.12 5.96 -13.57
CA SER A 64 1.99 6.98 -14.62
C SER A 64 0.77 6.76 -15.51
N SER A 65 0.02 7.83 -15.75
CA SER A 65 -1.12 7.87 -16.68
C SER A 65 -0.74 8.34 -18.09
N LYS A 66 0.56 8.51 -18.36
CA LYS A 66 1.07 8.96 -19.67
C LYS A 66 0.88 7.91 -20.78
N PRO A 67 0.73 8.31 -22.06
CA PRO A 67 0.38 7.41 -23.18
C PRO A 67 1.30 6.19 -23.42
N ARG A 68 2.51 6.17 -22.88
CA ARG A 68 3.49 5.06 -23.05
C ARG A 68 3.83 4.35 -21.74
N ALA A 69 3.18 4.71 -20.64
CA ALA A 69 3.39 4.03 -19.37
C ALA A 69 2.87 2.59 -19.48
N PRO A 70 3.67 1.56 -19.14
CA PRO A 70 3.25 0.17 -19.25
C PRO A 70 2.11 -0.20 -18.30
N GLU A 71 1.84 0.61 -17.28
CA GLU A 71 0.76 0.46 -16.30
C GLU A 71 -0.40 1.47 -16.50
N LYS A 72 -0.43 2.18 -17.64
CA LYS A 72 -1.32 3.31 -17.88
C LYS A 72 -2.78 3.01 -17.53
N ALA A 73 -3.32 1.87 -17.98
CA ALA A 73 -4.72 1.53 -17.73
C ALA A 73 -5.04 1.38 -16.23
N VAL A 74 -4.10 0.85 -15.44
CA VAL A 74 -4.23 0.76 -13.98
C VAL A 74 -4.14 2.14 -13.35
N ALA A 75 -3.19 2.97 -13.79
CA ALA A 75 -3.09 4.35 -13.34
C ALA A 75 -4.39 5.13 -13.59
N ASP A 76 -4.96 5.01 -14.79
CA ASP A 76 -6.24 5.64 -15.15
C ASP A 76 -7.40 5.14 -14.27
N HIS A 77 -7.46 3.83 -13.99
CA HIS A 77 -8.46 3.24 -13.11
C HIS A 77 -8.37 3.79 -11.68
N ILE A 78 -7.17 3.80 -11.11
CA ILE A 78 -6.91 4.29 -9.76
C ILE A 78 -7.20 5.81 -9.68
N LYS A 79 -6.81 6.57 -10.72
CA LYS A 79 -7.12 8.01 -10.83
C LYS A 79 -8.62 8.27 -10.90
N LEU A 80 -9.38 7.42 -11.60
CA LEU A 80 -10.84 7.48 -11.64
C LEU A 80 -11.46 7.13 -10.28
N ALA A 81 -10.97 6.09 -9.62
CA ALA A 81 -11.43 5.65 -8.31
C ALA A 81 -11.26 6.74 -7.24
N TYR A 82 -10.18 7.52 -7.31
CA TYR A 82 -9.94 8.66 -6.43
C TYR A 82 -10.75 9.90 -6.80
N ASN A 83 -10.66 10.38 -8.04
CA ASN A 83 -11.23 11.67 -8.42
C ASN A 83 -12.75 11.62 -8.63
N ARG A 84 -13.28 10.45 -9.03
CA ARG A 84 -14.69 10.26 -9.36
C ARG A 84 -15.19 8.89 -8.90
N PRO A 85 -15.12 8.56 -7.59
CA PRO A 85 -15.44 7.23 -7.05
C PRO A 85 -16.87 6.77 -7.40
N GLY A 86 -17.82 7.70 -7.55
CA GLY A 86 -19.19 7.39 -7.96
C GLY A 86 -19.31 6.84 -9.39
N LYS A 87 -18.29 7.04 -10.24
CA LYS A 87 -18.25 6.48 -11.60
C LYS A 87 -17.67 5.07 -11.67
N THR A 88 -17.12 4.55 -10.57
CA THR A 88 -16.52 3.22 -10.56
C THR A 88 -17.44 2.16 -9.98
N LYS A 89 -17.11 0.89 -10.25
CA LYS A 89 -17.86 -0.27 -9.73
C LYS A 89 -17.12 -0.86 -8.51
N PRO A 90 -17.82 -1.40 -7.50
CA PRO A 90 -19.28 -1.47 -7.36
C PRO A 90 -19.87 -0.09 -7.06
N VAL A 91 -21.14 0.15 -7.42
CA VAL A 91 -21.78 1.46 -7.17
C VAL A 91 -21.97 1.68 -5.66
N ASN A 92 -21.55 2.85 -5.18
CA ASN A 92 -21.76 3.33 -3.81
C ASN A 92 -21.71 4.88 -3.82
N GLN A 93 -22.80 5.52 -3.42
CA GLN A 93 -22.94 6.99 -3.46
C GLN A 93 -22.00 7.71 -2.47
N SER A 94 -21.62 7.04 -1.39
CA SER A 94 -20.71 7.58 -0.36
C SER A 94 -19.30 6.98 -0.46
N LYS A 95 -18.94 6.43 -1.62
CA LYS A 95 -17.64 5.79 -1.84
C LYS A 95 -16.51 6.81 -1.68
N LYS A 96 -15.53 6.45 -0.83
CA LYS A 96 -14.29 7.18 -0.59
C LYS A 96 -13.15 6.16 -0.57
N VAL A 97 -12.55 5.91 -1.74
CA VAL A 97 -11.47 4.92 -1.88
C VAL A 97 -10.21 5.45 -1.18
N PRO A 98 -9.63 4.73 -0.21
CA PRO A 98 -8.45 5.19 0.51
C PRO A 98 -7.18 5.05 -0.34
N GLY A 99 -6.11 5.71 0.12
CA GLY A 99 -4.74 5.57 -0.37
C GLY A 99 -4.14 6.85 -0.95
N PHE A 100 -4.83 7.98 -0.90
CA PHE A 100 -4.44 9.19 -1.62
C PHE A 100 -4.21 10.41 -0.71
N ASP A 101 -4.55 10.30 0.57
CA ASP A 101 -4.39 11.37 1.56
C ASP A 101 -3.72 10.84 2.85
N ASN A 102 -3.45 11.74 3.80
CA ASN A 102 -2.74 11.40 5.03
C ASN A 102 -3.61 10.69 6.08
N ASP A 103 -4.93 10.80 5.98
CA ASP A 103 -5.86 10.25 6.97
C ASP A 103 -6.31 8.83 6.57
N HIS A 104 -6.24 8.51 5.27
CA HIS A 104 -6.69 7.25 4.69
C HIS A 104 -5.56 6.62 3.87
N LYS A 105 -4.46 6.26 4.53
CA LYS A 105 -3.32 5.57 3.89
C LYS A 105 -3.60 4.09 3.63
N LEU A 106 -2.75 3.46 2.84
CA LEU A 106 -2.76 2.01 2.62
C LEU A 106 -1.74 1.31 3.51
N HIS A 107 -2.12 0.15 4.03
CA HIS A 107 -1.26 -0.67 4.88
C HIS A 107 -1.05 -2.03 4.24
N ARG A 108 0.20 -2.48 4.20
CA ARG A 108 0.56 -3.74 3.53
C ARG A 108 -0.04 -4.92 4.27
N LEU A 109 -0.73 -5.78 3.54
CA LEU A 109 -1.23 -7.07 4.00
C LEU A 109 -0.43 -8.18 3.32
N TYR A 110 0.40 -8.91 4.06
CA TYR A 110 1.25 -9.96 3.52
C TYR A 110 1.02 -11.32 4.19
N HIS A 111 1.01 -11.38 5.52
CA HIS A 111 0.93 -12.63 6.28
C HIS A 111 -0.45 -13.30 6.16
N ASP A 112 -1.53 -12.52 6.14
CA ASP A 112 -2.89 -13.06 5.99
C ASP A 112 -3.22 -13.34 4.51
N THR A 113 -2.84 -14.53 4.07
CA THR A 113 -3.14 -15.04 2.72
C THR A 113 -4.64 -15.22 2.48
N LYS A 114 -5.43 -15.52 3.53
CA LYS A 114 -6.88 -15.73 3.41
C LYS A 114 -7.59 -14.41 3.12
N ARG A 115 -7.25 -13.34 3.84
CA ARG A 115 -7.79 -11.99 3.58
C ARG A 115 -7.33 -11.45 2.23
N ARG A 116 -6.06 -11.66 1.84
CA ARG A 116 -5.61 -11.31 0.49
C ARG A 116 -6.43 -11.99 -0.60
N LYS A 117 -6.69 -13.30 -0.45
CA LYS A 117 -7.55 -14.03 -1.38
C LYS A 117 -8.97 -13.48 -1.38
N ALA A 118 -9.54 -13.21 -0.21
CA ALA A 118 -10.87 -12.62 -0.08
C ALA A 118 -10.97 -11.25 -0.77
N ASN A 119 -9.93 -10.40 -0.68
CA ASN A 119 -9.88 -9.14 -1.41
C ASN A 119 -9.95 -9.36 -2.93
N ARG A 120 -9.15 -10.29 -3.48
CA ARG A 120 -9.19 -10.63 -4.91
C ARG A 120 -10.55 -11.18 -5.33
N ASP A 121 -11.06 -12.15 -4.58
CA ASP A 121 -12.35 -12.79 -4.88
C ASP A 121 -13.49 -11.75 -4.88
N ALA A 122 -13.47 -10.79 -3.94
CA ALA A 122 -14.46 -9.72 -3.88
C ALA A 122 -14.38 -8.76 -5.08
N ALA A 123 -13.17 -8.44 -5.57
CA ALA A 123 -12.99 -7.66 -6.79
C ALA A 123 -13.47 -8.41 -8.03
N ILE A 124 -13.08 -9.68 -8.18
CA ILE A 124 -13.49 -10.55 -9.28
C ILE A 124 -15.02 -10.67 -9.32
N ALA A 125 -15.68 -10.87 -8.18
CA ALA A 125 -17.13 -10.92 -8.10
C ALA A 125 -17.80 -9.65 -8.65
N VAL A 126 -17.20 -8.47 -8.44
CA VAL A 126 -17.67 -7.21 -9.04
C VAL A 126 -17.42 -7.19 -10.55
N CYS A 127 -16.24 -7.60 -11.01
CA CYS A 127 -15.97 -7.69 -12.45
C CYS A 127 -16.94 -8.65 -13.16
N GLU A 128 -17.19 -9.82 -12.58
CA GLU A 128 -18.18 -10.77 -13.09
C GLU A 128 -19.60 -10.21 -13.08
N GLN A 129 -19.99 -9.48 -12.02
CA GLN A 129 -21.32 -8.89 -11.91
C GLN A 129 -21.58 -7.83 -12.98
N TYR A 130 -20.61 -6.97 -13.29
CA TYR A 130 -20.82 -5.81 -14.16
C TYR A 130 -20.34 -6.00 -15.61
N TRP A 131 -19.44 -6.94 -15.88
CA TRP A 131 -18.92 -7.25 -17.22
C TRP A 131 -19.15 -8.71 -17.65
N GLY A 132 -19.76 -9.52 -16.78
CA GLY A 132 -20.03 -10.93 -17.05
C GLY A 132 -18.84 -11.84 -16.79
N LYS A 133 -19.08 -13.13 -16.51
CA LYS A 133 -18.02 -14.14 -16.26
C LYS A 133 -17.07 -14.34 -17.44
N GLY A 134 -17.48 -13.93 -18.65
CA GLY A 134 -16.67 -13.96 -19.86
C GLY A 134 -15.68 -12.80 -20.02
N TYR A 135 -15.65 -11.82 -19.09
CA TYR A 135 -14.74 -10.67 -19.17
C TYR A 135 -13.27 -11.01 -19.39
N PRO A 136 -12.69 -12.14 -18.90
CA PRO A 136 -11.27 -12.41 -19.11
C PRO A 136 -10.88 -12.57 -20.58
N GLN A 137 -11.83 -12.90 -21.47
CA GLN A 137 -11.63 -13.06 -22.92
C GLN A 137 -10.35 -13.83 -23.29
N GLY A 138 -10.20 -15.05 -22.76
CA GLY A 138 -9.00 -15.86 -22.98
C GLY A 138 -7.74 -15.30 -22.31
N LYS A 139 -7.89 -14.75 -21.09
CA LYS A 139 -6.84 -14.11 -20.28
C LYS A 139 -6.29 -12.80 -20.84
N LYS A 140 -6.95 -12.20 -21.84
CA LYS A 140 -6.61 -10.86 -22.35
C LYS A 140 -6.88 -9.76 -21.33
N TYR A 141 -7.87 -9.99 -20.44
CA TYR A 141 -8.22 -9.06 -19.38
C TYR A 141 -8.11 -9.71 -18.00
N GLN A 142 -7.75 -8.90 -17.02
CA GLN A 142 -7.73 -9.25 -15.60
C GLN A 142 -8.57 -8.22 -14.84
N CYS A 143 -9.17 -8.63 -13.73
CA CYS A 143 -9.86 -7.68 -12.85
C CYS A 143 -8.79 -6.95 -12.05
N ASP A 144 -8.71 -5.63 -12.18
CA ASP A 144 -7.89 -4.78 -11.34
C ASP A 144 -8.72 -4.28 -10.16
N GLU A 145 -8.06 -4.05 -9.02
CA GLU A 145 -8.69 -3.63 -7.78
C GLU A 145 -7.98 -2.45 -7.10
N CYS A 146 -8.78 -1.50 -6.62
CA CYS A 146 -8.31 -0.34 -5.85
C CYS A 146 -9.23 -0.11 -4.63
N PRO A 147 -8.75 -0.30 -3.39
CA PRO A 147 -7.35 -0.58 -3.02
C PRO A 147 -6.91 -2.01 -3.37
N PHE A 148 -5.59 -2.23 -3.39
CA PHE A 148 -4.97 -3.47 -3.84
C PHE A 148 -5.32 -4.67 -2.95
N ALA A 149 -5.38 -5.88 -3.50
CA ALA A 149 -5.65 -7.05 -2.67
C ALA A 149 -4.60 -7.34 -1.59
N VAL A 150 -3.40 -6.79 -1.74
CA VAL A 150 -2.29 -6.87 -0.79
C VAL A 150 -2.31 -5.74 0.24
N THR A 151 -3.44 -5.10 0.49
CA THR A 151 -3.62 -4.13 1.58
C THR A 151 -4.76 -4.49 2.52
N TYR A 152 -4.71 -3.95 3.75
CA TYR A 152 -5.80 -4.08 4.71
C TYR A 152 -7.09 -3.44 4.19
N GLU A 153 -6.97 -2.36 3.41
CA GLU A 153 -8.09 -1.59 2.82
C GLU A 153 -8.68 -2.22 1.54
N GLY A 154 -8.21 -3.41 1.14
CA GLY A 154 -8.66 -4.07 -0.09
C GLY A 154 -10.17 -4.40 -0.10
N SER A 155 -10.65 -4.91 -1.24
CA SER A 155 -12.09 -5.04 -1.54
C SER A 155 -12.95 -5.80 -0.53
N ALA A 156 -12.36 -6.67 0.30
CA ALA A 156 -13.06 -7.41 1.34
C ALA A 156 -12.95 -6.77 2.74
N GLN A 157 -12.44 -5.54 2.87
CA GLN A 157 -12.21 -4.88 4.16
C GLN A 157 -13.41 -4.96 5.12
N ALA A 158 -14.62 -4.68 4.64
CA ALA A 158 -15.85 -4.70 5.45
C ALA A 158 -16.23 -6.10 6.01
N LYS A 159 -15.59 -7.18 5.55
CA LYS A 159 -15.73 -8.52 6.14
C LYS A 159 -14.86 -8.69 7.39
N TYR A 160 -13.74 -7.96 7.47
CA TYR A 160 -12.72 -8.11 8.51
C TYR A 160 -12.72 -6.94 9.50
N ASP A 161 -13.17 -5.76 9.07
CA ASP A 161 -13.25 -4.55 9.88
C ASP A 161 -14.72 -4.13 10.03
N LYS A 162 -15.20 -4.10 11.28
CA LYS A 162 -16.59 -3.74 11.64
C LYS A 162 -16.93 -2.28 11.33
N LYS A 163 -15.96 -1.38 11.31
CA LYS A 163 -16.14 0.05 11.03
C LYS A 163 -15.98 0.39 9.54
N ALA A 164 -15.45 -0.54 8.75
CA ALA A 164 -15.24 -0.32 7.33
C ALA A 164 -16.55 -0.24 6.55
N LYS A 165 -16.61 0.71 5.61
CA LYS A 165 -17.74 0.89 4.72
C LYS A 165 -17.79 -0.25 3.69
N LYS A 166 -18.97 -0.84 3.52
CA LYS A 166 -19.21 -1.82 2.44
C LYS A 166 -19.02 -1.14 1.08
N LYS A 167 -18.54 -1.89 0.09
CA LYS A 167 -18.38 -1.41 -1.31
C LYS A 167 -17.53 -0.14 -1.42
N ASN A 168 -16.53 0.02 -0.56
CA ASN A 168 -15.63 1.17 -0.52
C ASN A 168 -14.33 0.95 -1.32
N PHE A 169 -14.46 0.32 -2.49
CA PHE A 169 -13.38 -0.01 -3.40
C PHE A 169 -13.84 0.18 -4.85
N SER A 170 -12.91 -0.03 -5.77
CA SER A 170 -13.09 0.01 -7.20
C SER A 170 -12.57 -1.28 -7.83
N ALA A 171 -13.31 -1.84 -8.77
CA ALA A 171 -12.87 -2.97 -9.58
C ALA A 171 -13.24 -2.75 -11.05
N MET A 172 -12.32 -3.10 -11.95
CA MET A 172 -12.50 -2.90 -13.39
C MET A 172 -11.67 -3.92 -14.18
N PRO A 173 -12.24 -4.58 -15.21
CA PRO A 173 -11.45 -5.36 -16.16
C PRO A 173 -10.49 -4.46 -16.93
N LEU A 174 -9.21 -4.80 -16.89
CA LEU A 174 -8.13 -4.11 -17.59
C LEU A 174 -7.31 -5.11 -18.40
N ALA A 175 -6.59 -4.62 -19.41
CA ALA A 175 -5.68 -5.45 -20.19
C ALA A 175 -4.68 -6.16 -19.25
N ALA A 176 -4.55 -7.48 -19.40
CA ALA A 176 -3.72 -8.31 -18.51
C ALA A 176 -2.27 -7.82 -18.45
N ARG A 177 -1.72 -7.40 -19.61
CA ARG A 177 -0.38 -6.82 -19.71
C ARG A 177 -0.19 -5.63 -18.76
N ASP A 178 -1.11 -4.67 -18.79
CA ASP A 178 -1.00 -3.44 -18.00
C ASP A 178 -1.15 -3.76 -16.51
N ASN A 179 -2.06 -4.67 -16.18
CA ASN A 179 -2.29 -5.10 -14.80
C ASN A 179 -1.08 -5.85 -14.20
N GLU A 180 -0.46 -6.73 -14.99
CA GLU A 180 0.76 -7.45 -14.59
C GLU A 180 1.96 -6.50 -14.39
N LYS A 181 2.07 -5.46 -15.24
CA LYS A 181 3.11 -4.43 -15.10
C LYS A 181 2.88 -3.59 -13.84
N ALA A 182 1.65 -3.14 -13.60
CA ALA A 182 1.31 -2.42 -12.37
C ALA A 182 1.55 -3.26 -11.11
N GLY A 183 1.17 -4.54 -11.13
CA GLY A 183 1.43 -5.49 -10.04
C GLY A 183 2.92 -5.72 -9.79
N SER A 184 3.73 -5.77 -10.85
CA SER A 184 5.19 -5.86 -10.74
C SER A 184 5.80 -4.61 -10.10
N ILE A 185 5.32 -3.42 -10.47
CA ILE A 185 5.74 -2.15 -9.88
C ILE A 185 5.35 -2.11 -8.39
N LEU A 186 4.11 -2.48 -8.03
CA LEU A 186 3.65 -2.56 -6.63
C LEU A 186 4.52 -3.52 -5.80
N ALA A 187 4.79 -4.71 -6.31
CA ALA A 187 5.62 -5.71 -5.62
C ALA A 187 7.05 -5.19 -5.39
N GLN A 188 7.64 -4.56 -6.42
CA GLN A 188 8.95 -3.93 -6.29
C GLN A 188 8.92 -2.76 -5.31
N PHE A 189 7.88 -1.93 -5.34
CA PHE A 189 7.71 -0.80 -4.42
C PHE A 189 7.66 -1.27 -2.97
N LEU A 190 6.76 -2.22 -2.65
CA LEU A 190 6.61 -2.76 -1.28
C LEU A 190 7.91 -3.39 -0.77
N THR A 191 8.71 -3.98 -1.68
CA THR A 191 9.99 -4.61 -1.32
C THR A 191 11.11 -3.57 -1.16
N LYS A 192 11.29 -2.69 -2.15
CA LYS A 192 12.39 -1.70 -2.21
C LYS A 192 12.22 -0.59 -1.19
N ASN A 193 10.99 -0.16 -0.92
CA ASN A 193 10.68 0.80 0.15
C ASN A 193 10.49 0.12 1.51
N ARG A 194 10.61 -1.21 1.56
CA ARG A 194 10.57 -2.01 2.80
C ARG A 194 9.31 -1.78 3.61
N VAL A 195 8.18 -1.61 2.93
CA VAL A 195 6.87 -1.41 3.57
C VAL A 195 6.54 -2.64 4.39
N LEU A 196 6.39 -2.47 5.70
CA LEU A 196 6.16 -3.58 6.63
C LEU A 196 4.67 -3.93 6.71
N ASP A 197 4.38 -5.22 6.91
CA ASP A 197 3.07 -5.71 7.33
C ASP A 197 3.10 -5.99 8.83
N GLY A 198 2.17 -5.40 9.56
CA GLY A 198 1.93 -5.72 10.97
C GLY A 198 1.33 -4.55 11.73
N ARG A 199 0.92 -4.84 12.97
CA ARG A 199 0.33 -3.87 13.89
C ARG A 199 1.07 -3.85 15.22
N ILE A 200 1.16 -2.66 15.84
CA ILE A 200 1.53 -2.47 17.24
C ILE A 200 0.29 -1.96 17.96
N GLY A 201 -0.34 -2.84 18.74
CA GLY A 201 -1.66 -2.57 19.31
C GLY A 201 -2.70 -2.35 18.19
N ASP A 202 -3.36 -1.20 18.23
CA ASP A 202 -4.34 -0.80 17.21
C ASP A 202 -3.74 -0.05 16.02
N GLU A 203 -2.45 0.29 16.05
CA GLU A 203 -1.77 1.04 14.99
C GLU A 203 -1.08 0.10 13.99
N GLU A 204 -1.21 0.37 12.70
CA GLU A 204 -0.44 -0.32 11.66
C GLU A 204 1.00 0.22 11.64
N ILE A 205 1.97 -0.67 11.48
CA ILE A 205 3.41 -0.36 11.61
C ILE A 205 3.90 0.57 10.51
N ASP A 206 3.39 0.39 9.29
CA ASP A 206 3.84 1.15 8.14
C ASP A 206 2.72 1.41 7.14
N SER A 207 2.83 2.51 6.41
CA SER A 207 1.78 3.02 5.55
C SER A 207 2.33 3.69 4.31
N PHE A 208 1.62 3.57 3.20
CA PHE A 208 1.98 4.19 1.95
C PHE A 208 0.76 4.85 1.29
N LYS A 209 1.05 5.73 0.35
CA LYS A 209 0.05 6.40 -0.48
C LYS A 209 0.32 6.10 -1.95
N VAL A 210 -0.66 6.38 -2.80
CA VAL A 210 -0.53 6.28 -4.25
C VAL A 210 -0.47 7.69 -4.81
N TRP A 211 0.48 7.92 -5.72
CA TRP A 211 0.58 9.15 -6.51
C TRP A 211 0.55 8.79 -7.99
N ILE A 212 -0.21 9.58 -8.76
CA ILE A 212 -0.40 9.40 -10.20
C ILE A 212 -0.15 10.74 -10.88
N ASP A 213 0.67 10.72 -11.93
CA ASP A 213 0.95 11.90 -12.76
C ASP A 213 -0.19 12.30 -13.72
#